data_AF-A0AAD2G7L7-F1
#
_entry.id   AF-A0AAD2G7L7-F1
#
_cell.length_a   1.000
_cell.length_b   1.000
_cell.length_c   1.000
_cell.angle_alpha   90.00
_cell.angle_beta   90.00
_cell.angle_gamma   90.00
#
_symmetry.space_group_name_H-M   'P 1'
#
loop_
_entity.id
_entity.type
_entity.pdbx_description
1 polymer ?
#
loop_
_entity_poly.entity_id
_entity_poly.type
_entity_poly.pdbx_seq_one_letter_code
_entity_poly.pdbx_strand_id
1 'polypeptide(L)'
;MSLAINGILRVVLWTSIAVSFSSAFIPKRTFTFTSPDTNKYRAGYPTLLHASAQQNADFEYQEMKILTQALISQGVSNSQIPADKRVEIEGYCRRIVNQRSGSISPENIPSELAGTSWQLAFTSQSLVSDSLPPGTNIKLLFKNENRLDYILEFTKTFGLKQLAADSSYTVDTNGVIAYTYDGISCDVFGLTNINVGAFGLLKGRASSIQASFFDGVLLIQRSNDMAGEFFNVYARI
;
A
#
# COMPACT_ATOMS: atom_id res chain seq x y z
N MET A 1 33.67 -49.51 18.77
CA MET A 1 33.69 -48.95 20.14
C MET A 1 33.00 -47.60 20.06
N SER A 2 31.69 -47.60 20.24
CA SER A 2 30.97 -47.14 21.46
C SER A 2 30.62 -45.65 21.30
N LEU A 3 29.37 -45.29 20.94
CA LEU A 3 28.18 -45.21 21.83
C LEU A 3 28.53 -44.53 23.15
N ALA A 4 27.79 -43.57 23.70
CA ALA A 4 26.62 -42.77 23.34
C ALA A 4 26.48 -41.75 24.52
N ILE A 5 25.54 -40.80 24.60
CA ILE A 5 24.14 -40.97 25.06
C ILE A 5 23.77 -39.67 25.85
N ASN A 6 22.53 -39.23 25.69
CA ASN A 6 21.68 -38.41 26.58
C ASN A 6 21.91 -36.89 26.73
N GLY A 7 20.87 -36.04 26.74
CA GLY A 7 19.41 -36.25 26.80
C GLY A 7 18.65 -35.09 26.14
N ILE A 8 17.50 -35.26 25.48
CA ILE A 8 16.18 -35.78 25.91
C ILE A 8 15.39 -34.80 26.81
N LEU A 9 14.31 -34.29 26.19
CA LEU A 9 12.98 -33.89 26.70
C LEU A 9 12.84 -32.90 27.86
N ARG A 10 12.06 -31.83 27.61
CA ARG A 10 10.77 -31.47 28.25
C ARG A 10 10.06 -30.47 27.29
N VAL A 11 9.02 -30.83 26.54
CA VAL A 11 7.59 -30.91 26.93
C VAL A 11 7.20 -29.84 27.96
N VAL A 12 6.58 -28.76 27.47
CA VAL A 12 5.55 -28.02 28.20
C VAL A 12 4.40 -27.76 27.23
N LEU A 13 3.33 -28.52 27.42
CA LEU A 13 1.98 -28.19 26.98
C LEU A 13 1.62 -26.78 27.49
N TRP A 14 1.07 -25.92 26.63
CA TRP A 14 0.02 -25.01 27.07
C TRP A 14 -1.26 -25.30 26.31
N THR A 15 -2.27 -25.51 27.12
CA THR A 15 -3.64 -25.94 26.86
C THR A 15 -4.40 -24.99 25.96
N SER A 16 -5.24 -25.60 25.13
CA SER A 16 -6.35 -24.99 24.41
C SER A 16 -7.20 -24.10 25.33
N ILE A 17 -7.47 -22.87 24.89
CA ILE A 17 -8.73 -22.19 25.21
C ILE A 17 -9.47 -22.07 23.88
N ALA A 18 -10.36 -23.02 23.65
CA ALA A 18 -11.43 -22.88 22.69
C ALA A 18 -12.36 -21.79 23.20
N VAL A 19 -12.44 -20.66 22.49
CA VAL A 19 -13.53 -19.72 22.69
C VAL A 19 -14.75 -20.32 21.99
N SER A 20 -15.62 -20.95 22.77
CA SER A 20 -16.96 -21.31 22.35
C SER A 20 -17.73 -20.03 22.02
N PHE A 21 -17.97 -19.79 20.74
CA PHE A 21 -19.05 -18.89 20.34
C PHE A 21 -20.37 -19.60 20.64
N SER A 22 -21.03 -19.20 21.74
CA SER A 22 -22.44 -19.48 21.93
C SER A 22 -23.20 -18.91 20.74
N SER A 23 -23.80 -19.81 19.98
CA SER A 23 -24.78 -19.54 18.94
C SER A 23 -25.96 -18.80 19.57
N ALA A 24 -25.96 -17.47 19.45
CA ALA A 24 -27.17 -16.70 19.62
C ALA A 24 -28.16 -17.17 18.54
N PHE A 25 -29.29 -17.64 19.02
CA PHE A 25 -30.40 -18.21 18.28
C PHE A 25 -30.99 -17.14 17.35
N ILE A 26 -30.49 -17.04 16.12
CA ILE A 26 -31.13 -16.24 15.07
C ILE A 26 -32.36 -17.05 14.61
N PRO A 27 -33.60 -16.55 14.77
CA PRO A 27 -34.76 -17.24 14.22
C PRO A 27 -34.57 -17.39 12.72
N LYS A 28 -34.49 -18.64 12.24
CA LYS A 28 -34.56 -18.97 10.82
C LYS A 28 -35.90 -18.48 10.30
N ARG A 29 -35.94 -17.25 9.76
CA ARG A 29 -36.96 -16.88 8.79
C ARG A 29 -36.63 -17.66 7.52
N THR A 30 -37.28 -18.80 7.37
CA THR A 30 -37.38 -19.49 6.09
C THR A 30 -38.10 -18.55 5.13
N PHE A 31 -37.33 -17.78 4.37
CA PHE A 31 -37.86 -17.13 3.18
C PHE A 31 -38.07 -18.23 2.14
N THR A 32 -39.29 -18.73 2.05
CA THR A 32 -39.75 -19.46 0.86
C THR A 32 -39.72 -18.47 -0.29
N PHE A 33 -38.67 -18.56 -1.12
CA PHE A 33 -38.68 -17.96 -2.44
C PHE A 33 -39.56 -18.85 -3.31
N THR A 34 -40.84 -18.49 -3.44
CA THR A 34 -41.65 -19.00 -4.54
C THR A 34 -40.98 -18.55 -5.82
N SER A 35 -40.41 -19.51 -6.57
CA SER A 35 -39.93 -19.27 -7.92
C SER A 35 -41.09 -18.67 -8.73
N PRO A 36 -40.96 -17.46 -9.28
CA PRO A 36 -41.96 -16.95 -10.20
C PRO A 36 -41.88 -17.80 -11.47
N ASP A 37 -43.04 -18.29 -11.93
CA ASP A 37 -43.21 -19.02 -13.18
C ASP A 37 -42.34 -18.43 -14.31
N THR A 38 -41.32 -19.19 -14.72
CA THR A 38 -40.30 -18.77 -15.69
C THR A 38 -40.77 -18.72 -17.14
N ASN A 39 -42.08 -18.70 -17.42
CA ASN A 39 -42.59 -18.90 -18.78
C ASN A 39 -43.52 -17.83 -19.36
N LYS A 40 -43.59 -16.61 -18.80
CA LYS A 40 -44.47 -15.57 -19.39
C LYS A 40 -43.88 -14.16 -19.60
N TYR A 41 -42.61 -13.91 -19.29
CA TYR A 41 -41.98 -12.60 -19.57
C TYR A 41 -40.85 -12.74 -20.59
N ARG A 42 -41.21 -13.21 -21.78
CA ARG A 42 -40.39 -13.07 -22.99
C ARG A 42 -40.79 -11.77 -23.70
N ALA A 43 -40.44 -10.65 -23.08
CA ALA A 43 -40.41 -9.35 -23.73
C ALA A 43 -39.08 -8.71 -23.32
N GLY A 44 -38.18 -8.55 -24.30
CA GLY A 44 -36.84 -8.03 -24.10
C GLY A 44 -36.88 -6.60 -23.59
N TYR A 45 -36.85 -6.44 -22.28
CA TYR A 45 -36.32 -5.23 -21.68
C TYR A 45 -34.80 -5.35 -21.75
N PRO A 46 -34.09 -4.40 -22.37
CA PRO A 46 -32.65 -4.36 -22.25
C PRO A 46 -32.34 -4.18 -20.76
N THR A 47 -31.87 -5.24 -20.11
CA THR A 47 -31.20 -5.10 -18.83
C THR A 47 -30.07 -4.10 -19.05
N LEU A 48 -30.04 -3.03 -18.25
CA LEU A 48 -28.92 -2.08 -18.16
C LEU A 48 -27.57 -2.74 -17.78
N LEU A 49 -27.56 -4.07 -17.61
CA LEU A 49 -26.40 -4.95 -17.55
C LEU A 49 -25.71 -5.19 -18.91
N HIS A 50 -26.14 -4.47 -19.95
CA HIS A 50 -25.48 -4.38 -21.25
C HIS A 50 -25.32 -2.91 -21.67
N ALA A 51 -25.07 -2.02 -20.70
CA ALA A 51 -24.35 -0.81 -21.02
C ALA A 51 -23.01 -1.25 -21.61
N SER A 52 -22.76 -0.89 -22.88
CA SER A 52 -21.44 -1.00 -23.48
C SER A 52 -20.42 -0.54 -22.44
N ALA A 53 -19.62 -1.46 -21.90
CA ALA A 53 -18.63 -1.16 -20.89
C ALA A 53 -17.67 -0.15 -21.51
N GLN A 54 -17.95 1.12 -21.31
CA GLN A 54 -16.95 2.16 -21.42
C GLN A 54 -15.90 1.72 -20.41
N GLN A 55 -14.76 1.27 -20.93
CA GLN A 55 -13.65 0.65 -20.22
C GLN A 55 -13.07 1.66 -19.23
N ASN A 56 -13.80 1.94 -18.17
CA ASN A 56 -13.41 2.84 -17.13
C ASN A 56 -13.16 1.94 -15.92
N ALA A 57 -11.93 1.98 -15.41
CA ALA A 57 -11.51 1.21 -14.24
C ALA A 57 -12.12 1.78 -12.93
N ASP A 58 -13.41 2.13 -12.97
CA ASP A 58 -14.16 2.75 -11.87
C ASP A 58 -14.29 1.78 -10.69
N PHE A 59 -14.60 0.51 -10.97
CA PHE A 59 -14.70 -0.51 -9.94
C PHE A 59 -13.35 -0.73 -9.26
N GLU A 60 -12.29 -0.97 -10.04
CA GLU A 60 -10.93 -1.17 -9.53
C GLU A 60 -10.46 0.03 -8.71
N TYR A 61 -10.78 1.24 -9.16
CA TYR A 61 -10.46 2.47 -8.45
C TYR A 61 -11.17 2.56 -7.08
N GLN A 62 -12.48 2.27 -7.02
CA GLN A 62 -13.21 2.29 -5.74
C GLN A 62 -12.69 1.20 -4.79
N GLU A 63 -12.46 -0.01 -5.29
CA GLU A 63 -11.86 -1.10 -4.52
C GLU A 63 -10.46 -0.71 -4.01
N MET A 64 -9.62 -0.13 -4.87
CA MET A 64 -8.27 0.30 -4.47
C MET A 64 -8.31 1.33 -3.34
N LYS A 65 -9.24 2.29 -3.37
CA LYS A 65 -9.38 3.28 -2.30
C LYS A 65 -9.77 2.65 -0.97
N ILE A 66 -10.72 1.73 -0.98
CA ILE A 66 -11.17 1.03 0.22
C ILE A 66 -10.04 0.15 0.76
N LEU A 67 -9.38 -0.62 -0.11
CA LEU A 67 -8.31 -1.54 0.26
C LEU A 67 -7.10 -0.79 0.82
N THR A 68 -6.64 0.28 0.17
CA THR A 68 -5.47 1.05 0.64
C THR A 68 -5.74 1.70 2.00
N GLN A 69 -6.92 2.26 2.20
CA GLN A 69 -7.32 2.80 3.50
C GLN A 69 -7.42 1.71 4.58
N ALA A 70 -7.94 0.53 4.24
CA ALA A 70 -8.00 -0.61 5.16
C ALA A 70 -6.61 -1.12 5.55
N LEU A 71 -5.68 -1.23 4.58
CA LEU A 71 -4.31 -1.66 4.83
C LEU A 71 -3.58 -0.69 5.77
N ILE A 72 -3.69 0.62 5.52
CA ILE A 72 -3.08 1.66 6.37
C ILE A 72 -3.69 1.66 7.77
N SER A 73 -5.02 1.67 7.87
CA SER A 73 -5.71 1.75 9.18
C SER A 73 -5.48 0.51 10.06
N GLN A 74 -5.30 -0.66 9.45
CA GLN A 74 -4.99 -1.90 10.16
C GLN A 74 -3.47 -2.10 10.37
N GLY A 75 -2.62 -1.22 9.82
CA GLY A 75 -1.16 -1.35 9.90
C GLY A 75 -0.63 -2.63 9.26
N VAL A 76 -1.29 -3.12 8.20
CA VAL A 76 -0.89 -4.33 7.50
C VAL A 76 0.32 -4.02 6.63
N SER A 77 1.46 -4.67 6.91
CA SER A 77 2.66 -4.50 6.09
C SER A 77 2.53 -5.27 4.78
N ASN A 78 3.23 -4.80 3.74
CA ASN A 78 3.18 -5.43 2.41
C ASN A 78 3.57 -6.92 2.42
N SER A 79 4.47 -7.32 3.32
CA SER A 79 4.88 -8.71 3.55
C SER A 79 3.79 -9.60 4.18
N GLN A 80 2.76 -9.02 4.78
CA GLN A 80 1.63 -9.75 5.37
C GLN A 80 0.49 -9.98 4.37
N ILE A 81 0.55 -9.36 3.20
CA ILE A 81 -0.49 -9.50 2.17
C ILE A 81 -0.31 -10.86 1.46
N PRO A 82 -1.34 -11.72 1.44
CA PRO A 82 -1.30 -13.01 0.75
C PRO A 82 -0.96 -12.86 -0.74
N ALA A 83 -0.21 -13.82 -1.29
CA ALA A 83 0.30 -13.73 -2.67
C ALA A 83 -0.80 -13.59 -3.73
N ASP A 84 -1.91 -14.30 -3.57
CA ASP A 84 -3.11 -14.18 -4.41
C ASP A 84 -3.70 -12.77 -4.37
N LYS A 85 -3.78 -12.16 -3.18
CA LYS A 85 -4.22 -10.77 -3.02
C LYS A 85 -3.26 -9.75 -3.60
N ARG A 86 -1.95 -10.00 -3.52
CA ARG A 86 -0.96 -9.12 -4.18
C ARG A 86 -1.15 -9.08 -5.69
N VAL A 87 -1.38 -10.24 -6.32
CA VAL A 87 -1.66 -10.34 -7.76
C VAL A 87 -2.96 -9.61 -8.13
N GLU A 88 -4.01 -9.74 -7.31
CA GLU A 88 -5.28 -9.03 -7.50
C GLU A 88 -5.10 -7.50 -7.45
N ILE A 89 -4.41 -6.99 -6.41
CA ILE A 89 -4.13 -5.56 -6.23
C ILE A 89 -3.27 -5.02 -7.39
N GLU A 90 -2.25 -5.78 -7.82
CA GLU A 90 -1.45 -5.39 -8.99
C GLU A 90 -2.32 -5.30 -10.26
N GLY A 91 -3.27 -6.23 -10.43
CA GLY A 91 -4.25 -6.21 -11.50
C GLY A 91 -5.12 -4.95 -11.49
N TYR A 92 -5.53 -4.48 -10.31
CA TYR A 92 -6.24 -3.21 -10.15
C TYR A 92 -5.37 -2.02 -10.54
N CYS A 93 -4.12 -1.95 -10.07
CA CYS A 93 -3.18 -0.89 -10.44
C CYS A 93 -3.03 -0.78 -11.96
N ARG A 94 -2.80 -1.92 -12.62
CA ARG A 94 -2.61 -1.99 -14.07
C ARG A 94 -3.84 -1.51 -14.84
N ARG A 95 -5.05 -1.88 -14.39
CA ARG A 95 -6.30 -1.42 -15.03
C ARG A 95 -6.53 0.08 -14.82
N ILE A 96 -6.34 0.59 -13.60
CA ILE A 96 -6.48 2.02 -13.29
C ILE A 96 -5.52 2.84 -14.16
N VAL A 97 -4.23 2.52 -14.16
CA VAL A 97 -3.22 3.28 -14.91
C VAL A 97 -3.48 3.27 -16.41
N ASN A 98 -3.98 2.17 -16.98
CA ASN A 98 -4.17 2.06 -18.43
C ASN A 98 -5.54 2.56 -18.94
N GLN A 99 -6.56 2.57 -18.08
CA GLN A 99 -7.95 2.81 -18.49
C GLN A 99 -8.57 4.06 -17.85
N ARG A 100 -7.91 4.66 -16.86
CA ARG A 100 -8.40 5.84 -16.15
C ARG A 100 -7.37 6.96 -16.22
N SER A 101 -7.79 8.12 -16.72
CA SER A 101 -6.99 9.33 -16.61
C SER A 101 -6.99 9.84 -15.17
N GLY A 102 -5.82 10.26 -14.67
CA GLY A 102 -5.74 11.05 -13.44
C GLY A 102 -6.60 12.31 -13.55
N SER A 103 -7.23 12.72 -12.45
CA SER A 103 -8.09 13.92 -12.45
C SER A 103 -7.28 15.22 -12.46
N ILE A 104 -5.99 15.14 -12.17
CA ILE A 104 -5.10 16.28 -11.97
C ILE A 104 -4.08 16.32 -13.11
N SER A 105 -4.05 17.45 -13.82
CA SER A 105 -3.03 17.71 -14.83
C SER A 105 -1.64 17.72 -14.20
N PRO A 106 -0.58 17.22 -14.89
CA PRO A 106 0.79 17.21 -14.37
C PRO A 106 1.27 18.56 -13.83
N GLU A 107 0.86 19.66 -14.47
CA GLU A 107 1.19 21.04 -14.09
C GLU A 107 0.67 21.43 -12.70
N ASN A 108 -0.42 20.81 -12.25
CA ASN A 108 -1.06 21.08 -10.95
C ASN A 108 -0.61 20.10 -9.86
N ILE A 109 0.23 19.11 -10.18
CA ILE A 109 0.72 18.16 -9.18
C ILE A 109 1.48 18.86 -8.03
N PRO A 110 2.39 19.85 -8.28
CA PRO A 110 3.11 20.51 -7.18
C PRO A 110 2.19 21.17 -6.15
N SER A 111 1.15 21.87 -6.59
CA SER A 111 0.21 22.58 -5.72
C SER A 111 -0.70 21.62 -4.95
N GLU A 112 -1.09 20.51 -5.56
CA GLU A 112 -1.91 19.47 -4.92
C GLU A 112 -1.12 18.61 -3.93
N LEU A 113 0.20 18.52 -4.11
CA LEU A 113 1.09 17.85 -3.16
C LEU A 113 1.47 18.74 -1.97
N ALA A 114 1.61 20.05 -2.16
CA ALA A 114 2.06 20.95 -1.09
C ALA A 114 1.19 20.85 0.18
N GLY A 115 1.83 20.61 1.33
CA GLY A 115 1.16 20.47 2.62
C GLY A 115 0.47 19.11 2.85
N THR A 116 0.73 18.11 2.01
CA THR A 116 0.08 16.79 2.10
C THR A 116 1.03 15.69 2.59
N SER A 117 0.44 14.67 3.21
CA SER A 117 1.14 13.47 3.67
C SER A 117 0.60 12.26 2.94
N TRP A 118 1.50 11.39 2.50
CA TRP A 118 1.17 10.18 1.76
C TRP A 118 1.85 8.99 2.40
N GLN A 119 1.15 7.88 2.52
CA GLN A 119 1.70 6.63 3.05
C GLN A 119 1.62 5.54 1.99
N LEU A 120 2.70 4.78 1.84
CA LEU A 120 2.74 3.60 0.99
C LEU A 120 1.84 2.53 1.61
N ALA A 121 0.75 2.18 0.92
CA ALA A 121 -0.17 1.12 1.32
C ALA A 121 0.23 -0.23 0.70
N PHE A 122 0.74 -0.21 -0.54
CA PHE A 122 1.06 -1.43 -1.28
C PHE A 122 2.24 -1.22 -2.23
N THR A 123 3.06 -2.26 -2.38
CA THR A 123 4.09 -2.33 -3.43
C THR A 123 4.17 -3.73 -4.03
N SER A 124 4.22 -3.83 -5.35
CA SER A 124 4.53 -5.11 -6.00
C SER A 124 6.04 -5.39 -6.05
N GLN A 125 6.89 -4.44 -5.65
CA GLN A 125 8.34 -4.63 -5.66
C GLN A 125 8.80 -5.56 -4.52
N SER A 126 9.55 -6.60 -4.88
CA SER A 126 10.12 -7.56 -3.92
C SER A 126 11.14 -6.92 -2.99
N LEU A 127 12.05 -6.10 -3.52
CA LEU A 127 13.11 -5.46 -2.73
C LEU A 127 12.59 -4.68 -1.53
N VAL A 128 11.52 -3.90 -1.70
CA VAL A 128 10.90 -3.13 -0.61
C VAL A 128 10.21 -4.07 0.39
N SER A 129 9.66 -5.18 -0.08
CA SER A 129 9.01 -6.19 0.76
C SER A 129 10.00 -6.98 1.61
N ASP A 130 11.17 -7.28 1.05
CA ASP A 130 12.13 -8.25 1.62
C ASP A 130 13.28 -7.57 2.39
N SER A 131 13.64 -6.34 2.01
CA SER A 131 14.82 -5.64 2.59
C SER A 131 14.48 -4.78 3.80
N LEU A 132 13.20 -4.40 3.96
CA LEU A 132 12.78 -3.55 5.07
C LEU A 132 12.33 -4.39 6.27
N PRO A 133 12.63 -3.97 7.52
CA PRO A 133 12.12 -4.64 8.70
C PRO A 133 10.58 -4.78 8.67
N PRO A 134 10.01 -5.88 9.20
CA PRO A 134 8.57 -6.02 9.31
C PRO A 134 7.94 -4.87 10.09
N GLY A 135 6.83 -4.33 9.59
CA GLY A 135 6.15 -3.18 10.19
C GLY A 135 6.84 -1.83 9.97
N THR A 136 7.62 -1.71 8.88
CA THR A 136 8.13 -0.42 8.40
C THR A 136 7.02 0.31 7.62
N ASN A 137 6.76 1.57 7.95
CA ASN A 137 5.87 2.45 7.22
C ASN A 137 6.71 3.43 6.39
N ILE A 138 6.36 3.57 5.11
CA ILE A 138 7.00 4.55 4.21
C ILE A 138 6.04 5.70 4.02
N LYS A 139 6.48 6.92 4.34
CA LYS A 139 5.70 8.15 4.21
C LYS A 139 6.43 9.19 3.37
N LEU A 140 5.67 9.96 2.62
CA LEU A 140 6.10 11.14 1.87
C LEU A 140 5.36 12.34 2.44
N LEU A 141 6.08 13.26 3.06
CA LEU A 141 5.53 14.50 3.63
C LEU A 141 5.97 15.68 2.77
N PHE A 142 5.06 16.18 1.93
CA PHE A 142 5.32 17.34 1.10
C PHE A 142 5.09 18.61 1.92
N LYS A 143 6.18 19.23 2.38
CA LYS A 143 6.12 20.43 3.24
C LYS A 143 5.61 21.65 2.48
N ASN A 144 6.06 21.82 1.25
CA ASN A 144 5.69 22.90 0.34
C ASN A 144 5.96 22.45 -1.11
N GLU A 145 5.90 23.37 -2.08
CA GLU A 145 6.06 23.07 -3.52
C GLU A 145 7.45 22.54 -3.94
N ASN A 146 8.46 22.61 -3.08
CA ASN A 146 9.83 22.18 -3.41
C ASN A 146 10.54 21.39 -2.30
N ARG A 147 9.88 21.12 -1.17
CA ARG A 147 10.40 20.35 -0.03
C ARG A 147 9.55 19.14 0.28
N LEU A 148 10.21 18.00 0.43
CA LEU A 148 9.62 16.71 0.74
C LEU A 148 10.46 16.03 1.82
N ASP A 149 9.81 15.41 2.81
CA ASP A 149 10.47 14.46 3.69
C ASP A 149 10.09 13.04 3.28
N TYR A 150 11.10 12.24 2.97
CA TYR A 150 10.95 10.81 2.80
C TYR A 150 11.19 10.13 4.14
N ILE A 151 10.15 9.55 4.75
CA ILE A 151 10.20 9.03 6.12
C ILE A 151 10.01 7.52 6.11
N LEU A 152 10.94 6.81 6.73
CA LEU A 152 10.84 5.42 7.13
C LEU A 152 10.58 5.36 8.63
N GLU A 153 9.36 4.98 9.01
CA GLU A 153 8.99 4.74 10.41
C GLU A 153 9.05 3.25 10.72
N PHE A 154 9.69 2.88 11.81
CA PHE A 154 9.86 1.50 12.21
C PHE A 154 9.10 1.21 13.51
N THR A 155 8.28 0.17 13.51
CA THR A 155 7.49 -0.21 14.70
C THR A 155 8.19 -1.23 15.61
N LYS A 156 9.10 -2.05 15.06
CA LYS A 156 9.68 -3.23 15.75
C LYS A 156 11.21 -3.32 15.68
N THR A 157 11.88 -2.18 15.70
CA THR A 157 13.34 -2.07 15.66
C THR A 157 13.90 -1.66 17.02
N PHE A 158 14.98 -2.29 17.45
CA PHE A 158 15.63 -1.95 18.71
C PHE A 158 16.38 -0.62 18.55
N GLY A 159 15.85 0.44 19.15
CA GLY A 159 16.50 1.75 19.20
C GLY A 159 16.12 2.70 18.07
N LEU A 160 16.16 2.28 16.80
CA LEU A 160 15.85 3.15 15.65
C LEU A 160 14.35 3.26 15.42
N LYS A 161 13.72 4.39 15.71
CA LYS A 161 12.28 4.60 15.52
C LYS A 161 11.93 5.17 14.15
N GLN A 162 12.76 6.06 13.64
CA GLN A 162 12.48 6.80 12.42
C GLN A 162 13.78 7.14 11.70
N LEU A 163 13.73 7.10 10.37
CA LEU A 163 14.72 7.71 9.50
C LEU A 163 13.98 8.67 8.56
N ALA A 164 14.35 9.94 8.56
CA ALA A 164 13.75 10.96 7.72
C ALA A 164 14.81 11.58 6.82
N ALA A 165 14.53 11.64 5.53
CA ALA A 165 15.37 12.31 4.55
C ALA A 165 14.69 13.61 4.10
N ASP A 166 15.23 14.74 4.57
CA ASP A 166 14.88 16.07 4.05
C ASP A 166 15.34 16.13 2.59
N SER A 167 14.41 16.44 1.69
CA SER A 167 14.64 16.42 0.25
C SER A 167 14.15 17.70 -0.40
N SER A 168 14.86 18.13 -1.44
CA SER A 168 14.32 19.04 -2.45
C SER A 168 13.66 18.23 -3.56
N TYR A 169 12.55 18.70 -4.13
CA TYR A 169 11.90 18.01 -5.24
C TYR A 169 11.43 18.97 -6.35
N THR A 170 11.27 18.41 -7.54
CA THR A 170 10.73 19.05 -8.73
C THR A 170 9.76 18.11 -9.43
N VAL A 171 8.74 18.64 -10.09
CA VAL A 171 7.81 17.86 -10.90
C VAL A 171 7.94 18.29 -12.35
N ASP A 172 8.08 17.33 -13.27
CA ASP A 172 8.12 17.60 -14.71
C ASP A 172 6.71 17.61 -15.34
N THR A 173 6.63 17.99 -16.62
CA THR A 173 5.38 18.01 -17.39
C THR A 173 4.77 16.63 -17.63
N ASN A 174 5.51 15.56 -17.35
CA ASN A 174 5.05 14.18 -17.48
C ASN A 174 4.58 13.59 -16.13
N GLY A 175 4.57 14.38 -15.06
CA GLY A 175 4.19 13.94 -13.73
C GLY A 175 5.28 13.12 -13.01
N VAL A 176 6.54 13.27 -13.42
CA VAL A 176 7.69 12.69 -12.72
C VAL A 176 8.09 13.62 -11.58
N ILE A 177 7.97 13.11 -10.36
CA ILE A 177 8.43 13.75 -9.13
C ILE A 177 9.87 13.29 -8.90
N ALA A 178 10.84 14.15 -9.19
CA ALA A 178 12.25 13.90 -8.91
C ALA A 178 12.65 14.61 -7.62
N TYR A 179 13.28 13.90 -6.69
CA TYR A 179 13.72 14.46 -5.41
C TYR A 179 15.16 14.07 -5.09
N THR A 180 15.87 14.99 -4.44
CA THR A 180 17.27 14.84 -4.03
C THR A 180 17.37 14.96 -2.52
N TYR A 181 18.03 14.00 -1.89
CA TYR A 181 18.21 13.99 -0.44
C TYR A 181 19.25 15.05 -0.03
N ASP A 182 18.82 16.05 0.75
CA ASP A 182 19.67 17.13 1.23
C ASP A 182 20.27 16.83 2.61
N GLY A 183 19.54 16.08 3.43
CA GLY A 183 19.95 15.67 4.77
C GLY A 183 19.17 14.45 5.23
N ILE A 184 19.78 13.66 6.12
CA ILE A 184 19.13 12.50 6.73
C ILE A 184 19.28 12.62 8.23
N SER A 185 18.15 12.58 8.91
CA SER A 185 18.04 12.52 10.36
C SER A 185 17.46 11.17 10.77
N CYS A 186 17.76 10.77 12.00
CA CYS A 186 17.11 9.61 12.59
C CYS A 186 16.77 9.82 14.06
N ASP A 187 15.80 9.04 14.51
CA ASP A 187 15.41 8.96 15.91
C ASP A 187 15.90 7.64 16.49
N VAL A 188 16.82 7.70 17.44
CA VAL A 188 17.46 6.52 18.03
C VAL A 188 17.45 6.59 19.55
N PHE A 189 17.02 5.52 20.22
CA PHE A 189 17.03 5.40 21.69
C PHE A 189 16.35 6.57 22.43
N GLY A 190 15.33 7.18 21.84
CA GLY A 190 14.60 8.31 22.42
C GLY A 190 15.25 9.68 22.17
N LEU A 191 16.41 9.72 21.51
CA LEU A 191 16.99 10.93 20.97
C LEU A 191 16.40 11.19 19.58
N THR A 192 15.89 12.40 19.36
CA THR A 192 15.23 12.79 18.12
C THR A 192 16.13 13.65 17.24
N ASN A 193 15.97 13.55 15.92
CA ASN A 193 16.66 14.39 14.93
C ASN A 193 18.20 14.30 15.00
N ILE A 194 18.74 13.10 15.26
CA ILE A 194 20.18 12.90 15.20
C ILE A 194 20.59 12.94 13.73
N ASN A 195 21.45 13.89 13.37
CA ASN A 195 22.14 13.88 12.08
C ASN A 195 23.17 12.76 12.09
N VAL A 196 22.97 11.75 11.25
CA VAL A 196 23.82 10.56 11.24
C VAL A 196 24.81 10.68 10.09
N GLY A 197 26.07 10.91 10.43
CA GLY A 197 27.16 11.00 9.45
C GLY A 197 27.29 9.76 8.56
N ALA A 198 26.90 8.58 9.06
CA ALA A 198 26.89 7.34 8.27
C ALA A 198 25.87 7.34 7.11
N PHE A 199 24.74 8.04 7.26
CA PHE A 199 23.78 8.24 6.16
C PHE A 199 24.11 9.46 5.30
N GLY A 200 25.17 10.19 5.61
CA GLY A 200 25.72 11.24 4.73
C GLY A 200 26.08 10.70 3.33
N LEU A 201 26.27 9.39 3.17
CA LEU A 201 26.48 8.72 1.87
C LEU A 201 25.26 8.72 0.94
N LEU A 202 24.07 8.98 1.48
CA LEU A 202 22.83 9.09 0.71
C LEU A 202 22.53 10.55 0.37
N LYS A 203 23.19 11.51 1.02
CA LYS A 203 23.08 12.93 0.67
C LYS A 203 23.54 13.17 -0.76
N GLY A 204 22.77 13.93 -1.52
CA GLY A 204 23.00 14.21 -2.93
C GLY A 204 22.57 13.08 -3.87
N ARG A 205 22.06 11.95 -3.36
CA ARG A 205 21.41 10.96 -4.22
C ARG A 205 20.03 11.48 -4.61
N ALA A 206 19.69 11.30 -5.87
CA ALA A 206 18.37 11.58 -6.41
C ALA A 206 17.57 10.29 -6.55
N SER A 207 16.26 10.40 -6.36
CA SER A 207 15.28 9.37 -6.70
C SER A 207 14.15 10.02 -7.47
N SER A 208 13.39 9.23 -8.21
CA SER A 208 12.25 9.72 -8.97
C SER A 208 11.07 8.76 -8.87
N ILE A 209 9.88 9.35 -8.87
CA ILE A 209 8.59 8.67 -8.84
C ILE A 209 7.80 9.18 -10.03
N GLN A 210 7.43 8.30 -10.95
CA GLN A 210 6.53 8.64 -12.04
C GLN A 210 5.08 8.45 -11.59
N ALA A 211 4.35 9.55 -11.38
CA ALA A 211 2.93 9.50 -11.04
C ALA A 211 2.12 9.08 -12.27
N SER A 212 1.82 7.78 -12.36
CA SER A 212 1.06 7.23 -13.50
C SER A 212 -0.45 7.39 -13.32
N PHE A 213 -0.89 7.58 -12.08
CA PHE A 213 -2.23 8.04 -11.75
C PHE A 213 -2.16 8.89 -10.48
N PHE A 214 -2.85 10.04 -10.49
CA PHE A 214 -2.94 10.94 -9.35
C PHE A 214 -4.28 11.69 -9.36
N ASP A 215 -4.96 11.74 -8.22
CA ASP A 215 -6.26 12.41 -8.07
C ASP A 215 -6.42 13.14 -6.71
N GLY A 216 -5.33 13.35 -5.98
CA GLY A 216 -5.33 14.02 -4.67
C GLY A 216 -5.78 13.14 -3.50
N VAL A 217 -6.19 11.89 -3.76
CA VAL A 217 -6.51 10.87 -2.75
C VAL A 217 -5.61 9.65 -2.87
N LEU A 218 -5.39 9.21 -4.11
CA LEU A 218 -4.59 8.05 -4.48
C LEU A 218 -3.47 8.47 -5.43
N LEU A 219 -2.27 7.98 -5.17
CA LEU A 219 -1.10 8.13 -6.02
C LEU A 219 -0.59 6.75 -6.40
N ILE A 220 -0.65 6.41 -7.68
CA ILE A 220 -0.09 5.16 -8.21
C ILE A 220 1.15 5.49 -9.02
N GLN A 221 2.27 4.94 -8.57
CA GLN A 221 3.53 4.93 -9.31
C GLN A 221 3.63 3.67 -10.14
N ARG A 222 4.02 3.82 -11.40
CA ARG A 222 4.48 2.73 -12.27
C ARG A 222 5.97 2.88 -12.46
N SER A 223 6.71 1.78 -12.40
CA SER A 223 8.15 1.80 -12.62
C SER A 223 8.60 0.46 -13.21
N ASN A 224 9.77 0.46 -13.84
CA ASN A 224 10.35 -0.75 -14.42
C ASN A 224 11.74 -0.96 -13.82
N ASP A 225 12.04 -2.18 -13.39
CA ASP A 225 13.38 -2.62 -13.01
C ASP A 225 13.80 -3.85 -13.84
N MET A 226 14.91 -4.50 -13.46
CA MET A 226 15.39 -5.70 -14.14
C MET A 226 14.45 -6.91 -14.02
N ALA A 227 13.59 -6.94 -12.99
CA ALA A 227 12.60 -7.99 -12.77
C ALA A 227 11.29 -7.72 -13.52
N GLY A 228 11.07 -6.47 -13.94
CA GLY A 228 9.98 -6.06 -14.81
C GLY A 228 9.25 -4.84 -14.27
N GLU A 229 7.98 -4.73 -14.63
CA GLU A 229 7.12 -3.65 -14.17
C GLU A 229 6.67 -3.87 -12.73
N PHE A 230 6.70 -2.82 -11.92
CA PHE A 230 6.13 -2.82 -10.59
C PHE A 230 5.32 -1.55 -10.31
N PHE A 231 4.46 -1.65 -9.31
CA PHE A 231 3.57 -0.58 -8.87
C PHE A 231 3.78 -0.28 -7.39
N ASN A 232 3.79 1.01 -7.05
CA ASN A 232 3.67 1.48 -5.67
C ASN A 232 2.37 2.28 -5.56
N VAL A 233 1.61 2.04 -4.49
CA VAL A 233 0.34 2.71 -4.24
C VAL A 233 0.42 3.45 -2.93
N TYR A 234 0.27 4.77 -3.01
CA TYR A 234 0.22 5.66 -1.87
C TYR A 234 -1.19 6.19 -1.69
N ALA A 235 -1.63 6.28 -0.44
CA ALA A 235 -2.86 6.97 -0.08
C ALA A 235 -2.52 8.17 0.80
N ARG A 236 -3.31 9.23 0.65
CA ARG A 236 -3.21 10.42 1.47
C ARG A 236 -3.64 10.12 2.91
N ILE A 237 -2.89 10.61 3.89
CA ILE A 237 -3.14 10.45 5.33
C ILE A 237 -3.34 11.80 6.04
#